data_AF-A0A821KKF3-F1
#
_entry.id   AF-A0A821KKF3-F1
#
_cell.length_a   1.000
_cell.length_b   1.000
_cell.length_c   1.000
_cell.angle_alpha   90.00
_cell.angle_beta   90.00
_cell.angle_gamma   90.00
#
_symmetry.space_group_name_H-M   'P 1'
#
loop_
_entity.id
_entity.type
_entity.pdbx_description
1 polymer ?
#
loop_
_entity_poly.entity_id
_entity_poly.type
_entity_poly.pdbx_seq_one_letter_code
_entity_poly.pdbx_strand_id
1 'polypeptide(L)'
;QVGLDPKDRPKTAFSTRDQHYQFTVLPQGVTNGPPAFQRIGSQILGPTRWKYSLAYLDDVIIYSTTFKEHLIHLNDILNRL
;
A
#
# COMPACT_ATOMS: atom_id res chain seq x y z
N GLN A 1 -4.88 -4.40 -3.76
CA GLN A 1 -4.83 -5.10 -2.44
C GLN A 1 -4.05 -6.41 -2.57
N VAL A 2 -3.47 -6.91 -1.47
CA VAL A 2 -2.57 -8.08 -1.46
C VAL A 2 -3.19 -9.20 -0.64
N GLY A 3 -3.40 -10.37 -1.25
CA GLY A 3 -3.92 -11.54 -0.54
C GLY A 3 -2.89 -12.13 0.43
N LEU A 4 -3.36 -12.58 1.60
CA LEU A 4 -2.55 -13.39 2.52
C LEU A 4 -2.56 -14.85 2.09
N ASP A 5 -1.41 -15.49 2.23
CA ASP A 5 -1.27 -16.94 2.11
C ASP A 5 -2.26 -17.61 3.09
N PRO A 6 -3.11 -18.55 2.63
CA PRO A 6 -4.07 -19.23 3.48
C PRO A 6 -3.49 -19.78 4.80
N LYS A 7 -2.23 -20.22 4.80
CA LYS A 7 -1.56 -20.75 6.00
C LYS A 7 -1.25 -19.70 7.07
N ASP A 8 -1.14 -18.44 6.65
CA ASP A 8 -0.77 -17.32 7.51
C ASP A 8 -1.98 -16.53 8.01
N ARG A 9 -3.17 -16.71 7.41
CA ARG A 9 -4.43 -16.04 7.83
C ARG A 9 -4.76 -16.24 9.32
N PRO A 10 -4.64 -17.44 9.91
CA PRO A 10 -4.96 -17.64 11.32
C PRO A 10 -4.06 -16.82 12.27
N LYS A 11 -2.84 -16.43 11.84
CA LYS A 11 -1.93 -15.57 12.62
C LYS A 11 -2.43 -14.13 12.74
N THR A 12 -3.38 -13.74 11.90
CA THR A 12 -3.99 -12.41 11.87
C THR A 12 -5.40 -12.42 12.47
N ALA A 13 -5.74 -13.46 13.24
CA ALA A 13 -7.06 -13.57 13.83
C ALA A 13 -7.27 -12.54 14.96
N PHE A 14 -8.48 -12.00 15.05
CA PHE A 14 -8.89 -11.06 16.08
C PHE A 14 -10.32 -11.36 16.54
N SER A 15 -10.60 -11.06 17.80
CA SER A 15 -11.93 -11.23 18.37
C SER A 15 -12.61 -9.88 18.55
N THR A 16 -13.89 -9.84 18.21
CA THR A 16 -14.82 -8.82 18.73
C THR A 16 -15.52 -9.38 19.95
N ARG A 17 -16.43 -8.60 20.55
CA ARG A 17 -17.23 -9.06 21.70
C ARG A 17 -17.99 -10.35 21.43
N ASP A 18 -18.48 -10.52 20.19
CA ASP A 18 -19.44 -11.56 19.85
C ASP A 18 -18.91 -12.59 18.85
N GLN A 19 -17.78 -12.31 18.18
CA GLN A 19 -17.31 -13.12 17.05
C GLN A 19 -15.78 -13.16 16.93
N HIS A 20 -15.29 -14.13 16.16
CA HIS A 20 -13.88 -14.29 15.83
C HIS A 20 -13.68 -14.20 14.31
N TYR A 21 -12.71 -13.39 13.90
CA TYR A 21 -12.42 -13.10 12.51
C TYR A 21 -10.93 -13.28 12.22
N GLN A 22 -10.59 -13.39 10.94
CA GLN A 22 -9.22 -13.37 10.45
C GLN A 22 -9.14 -12.56 9.16
N PHE A 23 -8.00 -11.93 8.90
CA PHE A 23 -7.81 -11.23 7.64
C PHE A 23 -7.52 -12.20 6.50
N THR A 24 -8.06 -11.91 5.32
CA THR A 24 -7.79 -12.64 4.06
C THR A 24 -6.83 -11.90 3.14
N VAL A 25 -6.67 -10.59 3.39
CA VAL A 25 -5.72 -9.68 2.74
C VAL A 25 -4.78 -9.12 3.80
N LEU A 26 -3.64 -8.59 3.37
CA LEU A 26 -2.65 -7.99 4.26
C LEU A 26 -3.31 -6.85 5.07
N PRO A 27 -3.48 -6.98 6.40
CA PRO A 27 -4.07 -5.92 7.22
C PRO A 27 -3.07 -4.78 7.44
N GLN A 28 -3.58 -3.62 7.86
CA GLN A 28 -2.72 -2.52 8.31
C GLN A 28 -2.11 -2.85 9.68
N GLY A 29 -0.88 -2.36 9.92
CA GLY A 29 -0.20 -2.47 11.22
C GLY A 29 0.51 -3.80 11.48
N VAL A 30 0.53 -4.76 10.55
CA VAL A 30 1.42 -5.93 10.68
C VAL A 30 2.85 -5.57 10.33
N THR A 31 3.82 -6.11 11.06
CA THR A 31 5.26 -5.84 10.89
C THR A 31 5.76 -6.10 9.47
N ASN A 32 5.20 -7.11 8.79
CA ASN A 32 5.55 -7.46 7.41
C ASN A 32 4.73 -6.68 6.36
N GLY A 33 3.85 -5.79 6.80
CA GLY A 33 3.03 -4.92 5.95
C GLY A 33 3.88 -3.96 5.12
N PRO A 34 4.68 -3.09 5.76
CA PRO A 34 5.47 -2.09 5.06
C PRO A 34 6.48 -2.68 4.06
N PRO A 35 7.23 -3.76 4.36
CA PRO A 35 8.10 -4.39 3.36
C PRO A 35 7.35 -4.94 2.14
N ALA A 36 6.17 -5.52 2.35
CA ALA A 36 5.33 -6.03 1.26
C ALA A 36 4.75 -4.89 0.42
N PHE A 37 4.28 -3.82 1.06
CA PHE A 37 3.79 -2.62 0.40
C PHE A 37 4.89 -1.93 -0.41
N GLN A 38 6.07 -1.76 0.17
CA GLN A 38 7.21 -1.13 -0.49
C GLN A 38 7.64 -1.90 -1.75
N ARG A 39 7.61 -3.24 -1.74
CA ARG A 39 7.90 -4.06 -2.94
C ARG A 39 6.88 -3.82 -4.04
N ILE A 40 5.59 -3.75 -3.70
CA ILE A 40 4.50 -3.60 -4.66
C ILE A 40 4.42 -2.15 -5.17
N GLY A 41 4.49 -1.17 -4.26
CA GLY A 41 4.57 0.24 -4.59
C GLY A 41 5.78 0.53 -5.48
N SER A 42 6.93 -0.09 -5.23
CA SER A 42 8.10 0.02 -6.11
C SER A 42 7.84 -0.45 -7.55
N GLN A 43 7.00 -1.48 -7.74
CA GLN A 43 6.63 -1.99 -9.06
C GLN A 43 5.61 -1.07 -9.75
N ILE A 44 4.56 -0.66 -9.04
CA ILE A 44 3.49 0.22 -9.56
C ILE A 44 4.04 1.58 -9.96
N LEU A 45 4.91 2.15 -9.11
CA LEU A 45 5.54 3.44 -9.36
C LEU A 45 6.62 3.40 -10.44
N GLY A 46 7.10 2.22 -10.87
CA GLY A 46 8.32 2.02 -11.68
C GLY A 46 8.81 3.23 -12.51
N PRO A 47 8.04 3.73 -13.50
CA PRO A 47 8.44 4.85 -14.38
C PRO A 47 8.43 6.24 -13.74
N THR A 48 7.62 6.43 -12.69
CA THR A 48 7.36 7.69 -11.97
C THR A 48 8.19 7.81 -10.69
N ARG A 49 8.65 6.66 -10.19
CA ARG A 49 9.52 6.54 -9.02
C ARG A 49 10.76 7.42 -9.19
N TRP A 50 11.07 8.20 -8.16
CA TRP A 50 12.18 9.16 -8.12
C TRP A 50 12.03 10.37 -9.07
N LYS A 51 10.98 10.45 -9.89
CA LYS A 51 10.67 11.65 -10.69
C LYS A 51 9.70 12.57 -9.96
N TYR A 52 8.58 12.01 -9.52
CA TYR A 52 7.54 12.75 -8.78
C TYR A 52 6.78 11.86 -7.79
N SER A 53 7.22 10.62 -7.58
CA SER A 53 6.61 9.69 -6.65
C SER A 53 7.66 8.85 -5.89
N LEU A 54 7.32 8.45 -4.67
CA LEU A 54 8.13 7.57 -3.82
C LEU A 54 7.20 6.75 -2.92
N ALA A 55 7.45 5.44 -2.80
CA ALA A 55 6.81 4.60 -1.79
C ALA A 55 7.66 4.60 -0.51
N TYR A 56 7.04 4.91 0.64
CA TYR A 56 7.67 4.90 1.95
C TYR A 56 6.76 4.23 2.97
N LEU A 57 7.19 3.08 3.50
CA LEU A 57 6.38 2.23 4.38
C LEU A 57 5.00 1.94 3.77
N ASP A 58 3.94 2.45 4.39
CA ASP A 58 2.54 2.25 3.96
C ASP A 58 2.01 3.43 3.12
N ASP A 59 2.84 4.47 2.88
CA ASP A 59 2.45 5.70 2.19
C ASP A 59 3.10 5.82 0.80
N VAL A 60 2.41 6.51 -0.10
CA VAL A 60 2.97 6.98 -1.38
C VAL A 60 3.09 8.49 -1.32
N ILE A 61 4.33 8.97 -1.36
CA ILE A 61 4.68 10.38 -1.40
C ILE A 61 4.66 10.82 -2.87
N ILE A 62 3.90 11.86 -3.17
CA ILE A 62 3.87 12.51 -4.49
C ILE A 62 4.36 13.95 -4.32
N TYR A 63 5.31 14.37 -5.14
CA TYR A 63 5.92 15.70 -5.04
C TYR A 63 5.99 16.37 -6.40
N SER A 64 5.86 17.70 -6.43
CA SER A 64 5.77 18.49 -7.66
C SER A 64 6.17 19.95 -7.40
N THR A 65 6.60 20.66 -8.43
CA THR A 65 7.06 22.05 -8.30
C THR A 65 5.88 23.02 -8.21
N THR A 66 4.80 22.77 -8.96
CA THR A 66 3.60 23.61 -8.96
C THR A 66 2.35 22.80 -8.62
N PHE A 67 1.31 23.49 -8.12
CA PHE A 67 0.03 22.84 -7.82
C PHE A 67 -0.64 22.23 -9.06
N LYS A 68 -0.52 22.90 -10.23
CA LYS A 68 -1.08 22.40 -11.49
C LYS A 68 -0.42 21.10 -11.93
N GLU A 69 0.92 21.01 -11.85
CA GLU A 69 1.65 19.76 -12.10
C GLU A 69 1.30 18.69 -11.06
N HIS A 70 1.11 19.08 -9.81
CA HIS A 70 0.74 18.15 -8.75
C HIS A 70 -0.59 17.44 -9.03
N LEU A 71 -1.60 18.15 -9.56
CA LEU A 71 -2.87 17.53 -9.96
C LEU A 71 -2.69 16.51 -11.09
N ILE A 72 -1.77 16.77 -12.04
CA ILE A 72 -1.46 15.83 -13.12
C ILE A 72 -0.77 14.59 -12.58
N HIS A 73 0.25 14.75 -11.73
CA HIS A 73 0.96 13.64 -11.10
C HIS A 73 0.05 12.83 -10.17
N LEU A 74 -0.81 13.49 -9.40
CA LEU A 74 -1.79 12.84 -8.53
C LEU A 74 -2.74 11.97 -9.36
N ASN A 75 -3.27 12.51 -10.46
CA ASN A 75 -4.14 11.75 -11.35
C ASN A 75 -3.41 10.57 -12.01
N ASP A 76 -2.16 10.72 -12.45
CA ASP A 76 -1.39 9.61 -13.00
C ASP A 76 -1.16 8.49 -11.97
N ILE A 77 -0.79 8.84 -10.73
CA ILE A 77 -0.58 7.84 -9.67
C ILE A 77 -1.88 7.15 -9.25
N LEU A 78 -2.97 7.91 -9.06
CA LEU A 78 -4.25 7.33 -8.66
C LEU A 78 -4.83 6.39 -9.73
N ASN A 79 -4.55 6.61 -11.01
CA ASN A 79 -4.98 5.72 -12.09
C ASN A 79 -4.12 4.44 -12.22
N ARG A 80 -2.95 4.38 -11.56
CA ARG A 80 -2.05 3.21 -11.57
C ARG A 80 -2.27 2.26 -10.39
N LEU A 81 -2.87 2.75 -9.31
CA LEU A 81 -3.12 2.01 -8.06
C LEU A 81 -4.41 1.18 -8.14
#